data_AF-A0A800AZ78-F1
#
_entry.id   AF-A0A800AZ78-F1
#
_cell.length_a   1.000
_cell.length_b   1.000
_cell.length_c   1.000
_cell.angle_alpha   90.00
_cell.angle_beta   90.00
_cell.angle_gamma   90.00
#
_symmetry.space_group_name_H-M   'P 1'
#
loop_
_entity.id
_entity.type
_entity.pdbx_description
1 polymer ?
#
loop_
_entity_poly.entity_id
_entity_poly.type
_entity_poly.pdbx_seq_one_letter_code
_entity_poly.pdbx_strand_id
1 'polypeptide(L)'
;MRVNILMLFLTLLIVSCKTLAPNNKFEKTYLLHLRNIDKFVKIKDEEINLDTIFHSVKYLEKITNIKSSEFQSYDPFPCPTKKNYNQWMKWFKKNRQMISQSTD
;
A
#
# COMPACT_ATOMS: atom_id res chain seq x y z
N MET A 1 -38.45 34.56 -20.12
CA MET A 1 -37.55 33.41 -19.92
C MET A 1 -36.96 33.46 -18.50
N ARG A 2 -37.65 32.89 -17.51
CA ARG A 2 -37.14 32.77 -16.13
C ARG A 2 -36.53 31.37 -15.96
N VAL A 3 -35.54 31.03 -16.80
CA VAL A 3 -34.81 29.77 -16.63
C VAL A 3 -33.78 30.00 -15.53
N ASN A 4 -34.22 29.70 -14.31
CA ASN A 4 -33.51 28.85 -13.37
C ASN A 4 -32.01 29.13 -13.17
N ILE A 5 -31.69 30.28 -12.58
CA ILE A 5 -30.41 30.48 -11.87
C ILE A 5 -30.22 29.34 -10.83
N LEU A 6 -31.31 28.88 -10.24
CA LEU A 6 -31.34 27.74 -9.31
C LEU A 6 -30.91 26.42 -9.96
N MET A 7 -31.20 26.20 -11.25
CA MET A 7 -30.72 25.01 -11.98
C MET A 7 -29.23 25.10 -12.31
N LEU A 8 -28.68 26.31 -12.52
CA LEU A 8 -27.24 26.52 -12.74
C LEU A 8 -26.40 26.21 -11.49
N PHE A 9 -26.89 26.55 -10.30
CA PHE A 9 -26.26 26.14 -9.04
C PHE A 9 -26.41 24.64 -8.77
N LEU A 10 -27.55 24.04 -9.16
CA LEU A 10 -27.78 22.61 -9.02
C LEU A 10 -26.84 21.79 -9.92
N THR A 11 -26.57 22.24 -11.15
CA THR A 11 -25.64 21.55 -12.05
C THR A 11 -24.17 21.69 -11.62
N LEU A 12 -23.78 22.82 -11.03
CA LEU A 12 -22.43 23.02 -10.48
C LEU A 12 -22.11 22.09 -9.29
N LEU A 13 -23.12 21.75 -8.47
CA LEU A 13 -22.96 20.83 -7.34
C LEU A 13 -22.74 19.37 -7.77
N ILE A 14 -23.30 18.96 -8.92
CA ILE A 14 -23.18 17.59 -9.44
C ILE A 14 -21.78 17.34 -10.03
N VAL A 15 -21.11 18.39 -10.54
CA VAL A 15 -19.76 18.30 -11.14
C VAL A 15 -18.66 18.19 -10.06
N SER A 16 -18.91 18.62 -8.83
CA SER A 16 -17.90 18.64 -7.75
C SER A 16 -17.58 17.26 -7.14
N CYS A 17 -18.45 16.27 -7.34
CA CYS A 17 -18.26 14.92 -6.80
C CYS A 17 -17.82 13.91 -7.87
N LYS A 18 -16.67 14.16 -8.48
CA LYS A 18 -15.81 13.07 -8.95
C LYS A 18 -14.44 13.25 -8.34
N THR A 19 -14.30 12.85 -7.08
CA THR A 19 -13.00 12.45 -6.54
C THR A 19 -12.53 11.28 -7.40
N LEU A 20 -11.83 11.60 -8.47
CA LEU A 20 -11.07 10.66 -9.27
C LEU A 20 -10.14 9.97 -8.26
N ALA A 21 -10.50 8.76 -7.85
CA ALA A 21 -9.64 7.98 -6.95
C ALA A 21 -8.29 7.89 -7.65
N PRO A 22 -7.22 8.47 -7.10
CA PRO A 22 -5.93 8.47 -7.78
C PRO A 22 -5.58 7.01 -8.05
N ASN A 23 -5.37 6.67 -9.33
CA ASN A 23 -4.91 5.36 -9.75
C ASN A 23 -3.44 5.22 -9.36
N ASN A 24 -3.17 5.25 -8.05
CA ASN A 24 -1.83 5.26 -7.54
C ASN A 24 -1.27 3.84 -7.60
N LYS A 25 -0.61 3.54 -8.72
CA LYS A 25 0.07 2.27 -8.99
C LYS A 25 0.98 1.89 -7.81
N PHE A 26 1.68 2.86 -7.23
CA PHE A 26 2.52 2.63 -6.06
C PHE A 26 1.72 2.16 -4.85
N GLU A 27 0.61 2.82 -4.51
CA GLU A 27 -0.24 2.41 -3.39
C GLU A 27 -0.75 0.98 -3.57
N LYS A 28 -1.23 0.64 -4.77
CA LYS A 28 -1.68 -0.73 -5.08
C LYS A 28 -0.56 -1.75 -4.91
N THR A 29 0.63 -1.48 -5.46
CA THR A 29 1.79 -2.38 -5.34
C THR A 29 2.26 -2.51 -3.89
N TYR A 30 2.32 -1.41 -3.14
CA TYR A 30 2.73 -1.42 -1.74
C TYR A 30 1.76 -2.22 -0.87
N LEU A 31 0.44 -2.01 -1.05
CA LEU A 31 -0.60 -2.75 -0.32
C LEU A 31 -0.61 -4.24 -0.67
N LEU A 32 -0.32 -4.60 -1.92
CA LEU A 32 -0.15 -6.00 -2.34
C LEU A 32 0.98 -6.67 -1.54
N HIS A 33 2.15 -6.05 -1.48
CA HIS A 33 3.27 -6.61 -0.73
C HIS A 33 2.99 -6.67 0.78
N LEU A 34 2.37 -5.63 1.36
CA LEU A 34 1.93 -5.68 2.77
C LEU A 34 0.97 -6.83 3.05
N ARG A 35 0.02 -7.11 2.14
CA ARG A 35 -0.93 -8.22 2.29
C ARG A 35 -0.23 -9.58 2.29
N ASN A 36 0.78 -9.76 1.45
CA ASN A 36 1.57 -11.00 1.42
C ASN A 36 2.28 -11.23 2.76
N ILE A 37 2.86 -10.18 3.34
CA ILE A 37 3.46 -10.24 4.69
C ILE A 37 2.40 -10.52 5.76
N ASP A 38 1.24 -9.86 5.70
CA ASP A 38 0.18 -10.06 6.69
C ASP A 38 -0.29 -11.52 6.73
N LYS A 39 -0.46 -12.13 5.55
CA LYS A 39 -0.77 -13.56 5.42
C LYS A 39 0.31 -14.42 6.06
N PHE A 40 1.59 -14.21 5.70
CA PHE A 40 2.72 -14.97 6.25
C PHE A 40 2.85 -14.88 7.77
N VAL A 41 2.64 -13.68 8.33
CA VAL A 41 2.83 -13.46 9.76
C VAL A 41 1.64 -13.93 10.59
N LYS A 42 0.40 -13.81 10.08
CA LYS A 42 -0.82 -14.16 10.83
C LYS A 42 -1.26 -15.59 10.62
N ILE A 43 -1.13 -16.09 9.40
CA ILE A 43 -1.61 -17.40 9.00
C ILE A 43 -0.35 -18.24 8.81
N LYS A 44 -0.19 -19.26 9.65
CA LYS A 44 0.74 -20.36 9.36
C LYS A 44 0.13 -21.24 8.27
N ASP A 45 -0.25 -20.62 7.16
CA ASP A 45 -0.85 -21.31 6.03
C ASP A 45 0.25 -22.08 5.32
N GLU A 46 0.02 -23.36 5.05
CA GLU A 46 1.02 -24.25 4.45
C GLU A 46 1.26 -23.93 2.97
N GLU A 47 0.38 -23.15 2.34
CA GLU A 47 0.45 -22.79 0.91
C GLU A 47 1.22 -21.49 0.60
N ILE A 48 1.90 -20.89 1.58
CA ILE A 48 2.59 -19.60 1.35
C ILE A 48 3.85 -19.82 0.53
N ASN A 49 3.83 -19.33 -0.72
CA ASN A 49 4.99 -19.30 -1.60
C ASN A 49 6.10 -18.39 -1.02
N LEU A 50 7.23 -18.99 -0.67
CA LEU A 50 8.38 -18.30 -0.06
C LEU A 50 9.01 -17.24 -0.99
N ASP A 51 9.03 -17.45 -2.31
CA ASP A 51 9.53 -16.45 -3.27
C ASP A 51 8.67 -15.18 -3.24
N THR A 52 7.35 -15.35 -3.12
CA THR A 52 6.42 -14.21 -2.97
C THR A 52 6.72 -13.40 -1.72
N ILE A 53 7.07 -14.07 -0.61
CA ILE A 53 7.47 -13.42 0.64
C ILE A 53 8.81 -12.73 0.48
N PHE A 54 9.81 -13.41 -0.10
CA PHE A 54 11.12 -12.84 -0.37
C PHE A 54 11.04 -11.54 -1.17
N HIS A 55 10.34 -11.57 -2.31
CA HIS A 55 10.15 -10.39 -3.15
C HIS A 55 9.39 -9.28 -2.43
N SER A 56 8.37 -9.63 -1.64
CA SER A 56 7.59 -8.65 -0.87
C SER A 56 8.43 -7.97 0.20
N VAL A 57 9.27 -8.73 0.92
CA VAL A 57 10.19 -8.14 1.89
C VAL A 57 11.19 -7.23 1.20
N LYS A 58 11.90 -7.70 0.16
CA LYS A 58 12.92 -6.89 -0.52
C LYS A 58 12.33 -5.59 -1.09
N TYR A 59 11.10 -5.62 -1.62
CA TYR A 59 10.39 -4.43 -2.07
C TYR A 59 10.15 -3.43 -0.91
N LEU A 60 9.57 -3.91 0.20
CA LEU A 60 9.25 -3.06 1.35
C LEU A 60 10.51 -2.50 2.02
N GLU A 61 11.56 -3.30 2.16
CA GLU A 61 12.84 -2.83 2.70
C GLU A 61 13.47 -1.77 1.81
N LYS A 62 13.42 -1.93 0.48
CA LYS A 62 13.98 -0.96 -0.47
C LYS A 62 13.32 0.42 -0.35
N ILE A 63 12.00 0.44 -0.15
CA ILE A 63 11.23 1.68 -0.09
C ILE A 63 11.31 2.34 1.29
N THR A 64 11.26 1.54 2.34
CA THR A 64 11.11 2.06 3.71
C THR A 64 12.42 2.14 4.49
N ASN A 65 13.45 1.47 4.01
CA ASN A 65 14.70 1.19 4.72
C ASN A 65 14.51 0.48 6.08
N ILE A 66 13.33 -0.08 6.35
CA ILE A 66 13.06 -0.88 7.56
C ILE A 66 13.43 -2.32 7.25
N LYS A 67 14.45 -2.85 7.93
CA LYS A 67 14.94 -4.21 7.76
C LYS A 67 14.13 -5.25 8.53
N SER A 68 13.91 -6.38 7.89
CA SER A 68 13.43 -7.61 8.52
C SER A 68 14.59 -8.38 9.13
N SER A 69 14.29 -9.22 10.12
CA SER A 69 15.28 -10.19 10.60
C SER A 69 15.48 -11.27 9.53
N GLU A 70 16.66 -11.87 9.50
CA GLU A 70 16.94 -13.03 8.64
C GLU A 70 17.07 -14.27 9.50
N PHE A 71 16.64 -15.43 8.99
CA PHE A 71 17.00 -16.70 9.60
C PHE A 71 18.49 -16.95 9.36
N GLN A 72 19.22 -17.25 10.44
CA GLN A 72 20.59 -17.75 10.34
C GLN A 72 20.54 -19.22 9.88
N SER A 73 20.37 -19.41 8.58
CA SER A 73 20.49 -20.70 7.88
C SER A 73 21.65 -20.64 6.89
N TYR A 74 22.02 -21.80 6.32
CA TYR A 74 23.03 -21.88 5.26
C TYR A 74 22.72 -20.92 4.11
N ASP A 75 21.43 -20.80 3.75
CA ASP A 75 20.91 -19.75 2.87
C ASP A 75 20.08 -18.76 3.70
N PRO A 76 20.52 -17.49 3.86
CA PRO A 76 19.79 -16.49 4.62
C PRO A 76 18.44 -16.16 3.97
N PHE A 77 17.35 -16.41 4.69
CA PHE A 77 16.01 -16.06 4.23
C PHE A 77 15.41 -14.95 5.11
N PRO A 78 14.84 -13.88 4.52
CA PRO A 78 14.16 -12.84 5.28
C PRO A 78 12.95 -13.40 6.02
N CYS A 79 12.92 -13.22 7.33
CA CYS A 79 11.84 -13.63 8.22
C CYS A 79 11.11 -12.39 8.75
N PRO A 80 10.15 -11.84 8.00
CA PRO A 80 9.37 -10.71 8.47
C PRO A 80 8.51 -11.11 9.66
N THR A 81 8.49 -10.27 10.69
CA THR A 81 7.67 -10.47 11.89
C THR A 81 6.47 -9.53 11.90
N LYS A 82 5.56 -9.73 12.86
CA LYS A 82 4.45 -8.79 13.14
C LYS A 82 4.96 -7.38 13.46
N LYS A 83 6.15 -7.26 14.04
CA LYS A 83 6.79 -5.97 14.29
C LYS A 83 7.14 -5.27 12.98
N ASN A 84 7.76 -5.98 12.04
CA ASN A 84 8.11 -5.43 10.71
C ASN A 84 6.86 -4.99 9.95
N TYR A 85 5.83 -5.85 9.90
CA TYR A 85 4.53 -5.51 9.30
C TYR A 85 3.95 -4.21 9.85
N ASN A 86 3.91 -4.06 11.19
CA ASN A 86 3.38 -2.86 11.82
C ASN A 86 4.21 -1.61 11.50
N GLN A 87 5.54 -1.73 11.39
CA GLN A 87 6.41 -0.63 11.00
C GLN A 87 6.16 -0.20 9.55
N TRP A 88 6.07 -1.15 8.61
CA TRP A 88 5.75 -0.87 7.20
C TRP A 88 4.35 -0.28 7.03
N MET A 89 3.37 -0.73 7.80
CA MET A 89 2.02 -0.14 7.81
C MET A 89 2.03 1.30 8.33
N LYS A 90 2.78 1.59 9.41
CA LYS A 90 2.94 2.95 9.93
C LYS A 90 3.63 3.86 8.91
N TRP A 91 4.69 3.38 8.27
CA TRP A 91 5.39 4.12 7.22
C TRP A 91 4.44 4.45 6.08
N PHE A 92 3.64 3.49 5.62
CA PHE A 92 2.68 3.72 4.54
C PHE A 92 1.67 4.82 4.89
N LYS A 93 1.06 4.76 6.09
CA LYS A 93 0.11 5.78 6.54
C LYS A 93 0.72 7.18 6.57
N LYS A 94 2.00 7.30 6.95
CA LYS A 94 2.72 8.59 7.01
C LYS A 94 3.08 9.13 5.62
N ASN A 95 3.42 8.27 4.66
CA ASN A 95 4.01 8.69 3.39
C ASN A 95 3.06 8.57 2.18
N ARG A 96 1.90 7.91 2.31
CA ARG A 96 0.98 7.67 1.19
C ARG A 96 0.54 8.95 0.47
N GLN A 97 0.38 10.06 1.21
CA GLN A 97 -0.05 11.35 0.66
C GLN A 97 1.08 12.07 -0.10
N MET A 98 2.32 11.90 0.32
CA MET A 98 3.48 12.51 -0.35
C MET A 98 3.79 11.80 -1.67
N ILE A 99 3.63 10.47 -1.72
CA ILE A 99 3.96 9.67 -2.90
C ILE A 99 2.86 9.76 -3.97
N SER A 100 1.60 9.99 -3.58
CA SER A 100 0.53 10.27 -4.55
C SER A 100 0.70 11.59 -5.32
N GLN A 101 1.60 12.48 -4.89
CA GLN A 101 1.82 13.80 -5.50
C GLN A 101 3.11 13.88 -6.33
N SER A 102 3.98 12.87 -6.26
CA SER A 102 5.29 12.86 -6.94
C SER A 102 5.31 12.02 -8.22
N THR A 103 4.14 11.66 -8.76
CA THR A 103 4.02 10.75 -9.93
C THR A 103 3.24 11.38 -11.08
N ASP A 104 3.22 12.72 -11.16
CA ASP A 104 2.76 13.51 -12.31
C ASP A 104 3.98 14.03 -13.10
#